data_AF-A0A174A174-F1
#
_entry.id   AF-A0A174A174-F1
#
_cell.length_a   1.000
_cell.length_b   1.000
_cell.length_c   1.000
_cell.angle_alpha   90.00
_cell.angle_beta   90.00
_cell.angle_gamma   90.00
#
_symmetry.space_group_name_H-M   'P 1'
#
loop_
_entity.id
_entity.type
_entity.pdbx_description
1 polymer ?
#
loop_
_entity_poly.entity_id
_entity_poly.type
_entity_poly.pdbx_seq_one_letter_code
_entity_poly.pdbx_strand_id
1 'polypeptide(L)'
;MQDLLLYQGEKMGVDLLWNAAVIYGELNNVGYSILLGRKKQMYQLDICFPYESFYHLAGLQHLPDITYPSKNKERIYKDICNRKIKYETIAKSAFFKEYNIKERLENLPQLEKMLDNTGGIFRINRNYTENILQ
;
A
#
# COMPACT_ATOMS: atom_id res chain seq x y z
N MET A 1 -1.73 -7.73 23.54
CA MET A 1 -2.26 -8.74 22.60
C MET A 1 -3.79 -8.77 22.66
N GLN A 2 -4.44 -7.60 22.59
CA GLN A 2 -5.90 -7.49 22.73
C GLN A 2 -6.53 -6.33 21.95
N ASP A 3 -5.78 -5.62 21.11
CA ASP A 3 -6.29 -4.48 20.33
C ASP A 3 -6.69 -4.83 18.88
N LEU A 4 -6.60 -6.10 18.48
CA LEU A 4 -6.85 -6.53 17.10
C LEU A 4 -8.27 -7.09 16.85
N LEU A 5 -9.20 -6.99 17.81
CA LEU A 5 -10.47 -7.73 17.75
C LEU A 5 -11.76 -6.89 17.76
N LEU A 6 -11.74 -5.63 17.32
CA LEU A 6 -12.99 -4.88 17.19
C LEU A 6 -13.05 -4.00 15.92
N TYR A 7 -13.09 -4.63 14.75
CA TYR A 7 -13.51 -4.00 13.49
C TYR A 7 -14.68 -4.75 12.85
N GLN A 8 -15.70 -5.02 13.65
CA GLN A 8 -17.05 -5.30 13.17
C GLN A 8 -18.04 -4.45 13.97
N GLY A 9 -18.59 -3.41 13.32
CA GLY A 9 -19.62 -2.54 13.90
C GLY A 9 -19.39 -1.07 13.54
N GLU A 10 -20.11 -0.58 12.54
CA GLU A 10 -20.11 0.82 12.13
C GLU A 10 -20.40 1.79 13.29
N LYS A 11 -19.47 2.71 13.61
CA LYS A 11 -19.72 4.11 14.04
C LYS A 11 -18.40 4.84 14.34
N MET A 12 -18.24 6.00 13.69
CA MET A 12 -17.02 6.81 13.42
C MET A 12 -16.11 6.22 12.35
N GLY A 13 -16.40 6.56 11.09
CA GLY A 13 -15.66 6.11 9.91
C GLY A 13 -14.18 6.42 10.02
N VAL A 14 -13.38 5.40 10.32
CA VAL A 14 -11.93 5.51 10.32
C VAL A 14 -11.51 5.85 8.90
N ASP A 15 -10.83 6.98 8.73
CA ASP A 15 -10.33 7.43 7.44
C ASP A 15 -9.50 6.30 6.80
N LEU A 16 -9.95 5.80 5.65
CA LEU A 16 -9.38 4.60 5.00
C LEU A 16 -7.90 4.80 4.63
N LEU A 17 -7.54 6.01 4.17
CA LEU A 17 -6.17 6.35 3.80
C LEU A 17 -5.27 6.36 5.04
N TRP A 18 -5.73 6.99 6.12
CA TRP A 18 -5.02 7.01 7.39
C TRP A 18 -4.85 5.60 7.97
N ASN A 19 -5.92 4.79 7.96
CA ASN A 19 -5.88 3.41 8.47
C ASN A 19 -4.85 2.56 7.73
N ALA A 20 -4.86 2.62 6.40
CA ALA A 20 -3.88 1.93 5.57
C ALA A 20 -2.45 2.39 5.88
N ALA A 21 -2.23 3.70 6.07
CA ALA A 21 -0.92 4.25 6.38
C ALA A 21 -0.40 3.80 7.75
N VAL A 22 -1.26 3.80 8.77
CA VAL A 22 -0.88 3.38 10.14
C VAL A 22 -0.50 1.91 10.17
N ILE A 23 -1.34 1.03 9.61
CA ILE A 23 -1.07 -0.42 9.58
C ILE A 23 0.18 -0.71 8.74
N TYR A 24 0.34 -0.04 7.60
CA TYR A 24 1.59 -0.15 6.82
C TYR A 24 2.83 0.29 7.62
N GLY A 25 2.70 1.29 8.48
CA GLY A 25 3.81 1.79 9.29
C GLY A 25 4.36 0.74 10.26
N GLU A 26 3.53 -0.21 10.70
CA GLU A 26 3.95 -1.31 11.57
C GLU A 26 4.97 -2.23 10.86
N LEU A 27 4.86 -2.35 9.52
CA LEU A 27 5.78 -3.13 8.68
C LEU A 27 7.17 -2.49 8.50
N ASN A 28 7.37 -1.22 8.87
CA ASN A 28 8.66 -0.55 8.66
C ASN A 28 9.82 -1.21 9.44
N ASN A 29 9.52 -1.94 10.51
CA ASN A 29 10.50 -2.70 11.29
C ASN A 29 10.56 -4.20 10.91
N VAL A 30 9.83 -4.60 9.87
CA VAL A 30 9.74 -5.97 9.38
C VAL A 30 10.43 -6.07 8.01
N GLY A 31 11.29 -7.08 7.87
CA GLY A 31 11.90 -7.45 6.60
C GLY A 31 11.59 -8.89 6.27
N TYR A 32 11.23 -9.16 5.01
CA TYR A 32 10.98 -10.52 4.52
C TYR A 32 12.08 -10.93 3.56
N SER A 33 12.73 -12.06 3.82
CA SER A 33 13.64 -12.71 2.86
C SER A 33 12.95 -13.92 2.27
N ILE A 34 12.52 -13.81 1.02
CA ILE A 34 11.80 -14.84 0.29
C ILE A 34 12.77 -15.59 -0.62
N LEU A 35 12.90 -16.90 -0.43
CA LEU A 35 13.68 -17.77 -1.31
C LEU A 35 12.80 -18.36 -2.42
N LEU A 36 13.16 -18.06 -3.66
CA LEU A 36 12.42 -18.41 -4.86
C LEU A 36 13.22 -19.41 -5.71
N GLY A 37 12.66 -20.60 -5.93
CA GLY A 37 13.22 -21.58 -6.85
C GLY A 37 12.72 -21.32 -8.29
N ARG A 38 13.63 -21.08 -9.24
CA ARG A 38 13.30 -20.98 -10.68
C ARG A 38 14.40 -21.62 -11.53
N LYS A 39 14.02 -22.48 -12.47
CA LYS A 39 14.94 -23.16 -13.40
C LYS A 39 16.15 -23.82 -12.71
N LYS A 40 15.89 -24.54 -11.60
CA LYS A 40 16.91 -25.19 -10.76
C LYS A 40 17.92 -24.22 -10.10
N GLN A 41 17.64 -22.92 -10.10
CA GLN A 41 18.41 -21.91 -9.37
C GLN A 41 17.54 -21.33 -8.25
N MET A 42 18.19 -20.93 -7.16
CA MET A 42 17.57 -20.22 -6.05
C MET A 42 17.85 -18.72 -6.17
N TYR A 43 16.84 -17.91 -5.92
CA TYR A 43 16.93 -16.46 -5.89
C TYR A 43 16.41 -15.98 -4.54
N GLN A 44 17.13 -15.06 -3.90
CA GLN A 44 16.65 -14.40 -2.69
C GLN A 44 16.01 -13.07 -3.09
N LEU A 45 14.81 -12.82 -2.58
CA LEU A 45 14.12 -11.54 -2.68
C LEU A 45 13.95 -10.99 -1.28
N ASP A 46 14.61 -9.88 -1.00
CA ASP A 46 14.44 -9.15 0.25
C ASP A 46 13.42 -8.03 0.05
N ILE A 47 12.37 -8.03 0.88
CA ILE A 47 11.29 -7.04 0.86
C ILE A 47 11.33 -6.27 2.18
N CYS A 48 11.34 -4.94 2.06
CA CYS A 48 11.24 -4.00 3.17
C CYS A 48 10.17 -2.95 2.87
N PHE A 49 9.68 -2.28 3.92
CA PHE A 49 8.52 -1.38 3.85
C PHE A 49 8.84 0.02 4.36
N PRO A 50 9.74 0.75 3.68
CA PRO A 50 10.05 2.11 4.09
C PRO A 50 8.84 3.02 3.86
N TYR A 51 8.65 4.03 4.71
CA TYR A 51 7.47 4.91 4.69
C TYR A 51 7.21 5.57 3.33
N GLU A 52 8.23 5.94 2.59
CA GLU A 52 8.10 6.52 1.25
C GLU A 52 7.51 5.57 0.21
N SER A 53 7.62 4.25 0.41
CA SER A 53 7.03 3.25 -0.48
C SER A 53 5.51 3.20 -0.39
N PHE A 54 4.93 3.64 0.74
CA PHE A 54 3.48 3.77 0.89
C PHE A 54 2.86 4.59 -0.24
N TYR A 55 3.51 5.69 -0.65
CA TYR A 55 3.02 6.56 -1.72
C TYR A 55 2.72 5.78 -3.00
N HIS A 56 3.62 4.86 -3.36
CA HIS A 56 3.51 4.03 -4.55
C HIS A 56 2.50 2.89 -4.40
N LEU A 57 2.53 2.23 -3.24
CA LEU A 57 1.65 1.09 -2.97
C LEU A 57 0.18 1.51 -2.88
N ALA A 58 -0.08 2.66 -2.24
CA ALA A 58 -1.40 3.27 -2.17
C ALA A 58 -1.86 3.88 -3.50
N GLY A 59 -0.97 4.01 -4.50
CA GLY A 59 -1.29 4.49 -5.84
C GLY A 59 -1.34 6.03 -5.97
N LEU A 60 -0.78 6.77 -5.03
CA LEU A 60 -0.85 8.24 -5.00
C LEU A 60 -0.12 8.92 -6.17
N GLN A 61 0.88 8.25 -6.77
CA GLN A 61 1.58 8.66 -8.00
C GLN A 61 0.67 8.77 -9.23
N HIS A 62 -0.48 8.10 -9.19
CA HIS A 62 -1.43 8.09 -10.30
C HIS A 62 -2.51 9.16 -10.19
N LEU A 63 -2.40 10.06 -9.19
CA LEU A 63 -3.35 11.16 -8.98
C LEU A 63 -2.68 12.51 -9.30
N PRO A 64 -2.37 12.79 -10.58
CA PRO A 64 -1.62 13.99 -10.98
C PRO A 64 -2.42 15.29 -10.76
N ASP A 65 -3.73 15.19 -10.64
CA ASP A 65 -4.66 16.28 -10.35
C ASP A 65 -4.75 16.62 -8.86
N ILE A 66 -4.16 15.80 -7.98
CA ILE A 66 -4.05 16.09 -6.55
C ILE A 66 -2.73 16.82 -6.26
N THR A 67 -2.84 18.02 -5.70
CA THR A 67 -1.67 18.78 -5.24
C THR A 67 -1.29 18.36 -3.83
N TYR A 68 -0.16 17.68 -3.69
CA TYR A 68 0.41 17.32 -2.39
C TYR A 68 1.25 18.47 -1.80
N PRO A 69 1.32 18.62 -0.46
CA PRO A 69 2.08 19.68 0.21
C PRO A 69 3.60 19.53 0.09
N SER A 70 4.10 18.42 -0.45
CA SER A 70 5.52 18.16 -0.66
C SER A 70 5.73 17.19 -1.82
N LYS A 71 6.91 17.23 -2.45
CA LYS A 71 7.39 16.15 -3.34
C LYS A 71 8.07 15.01 -2.58
N ASN A 72 8.39 15.22 -1.29
CA ASN A 72 8.97 14.17 -0.45
C ASN A 72 7.87 13.21 0.01
N LYS A 73 7.97 11.95 -0.42
CA LYS A 73 6.97 10.90 -0.18
C LYS A 73 6.85 10.48 1.28
N GLU A 74 7.98 10.44 2.00
CA GLU A 74 7.96 10.18 3.45
C GLU A 74 7.24 11.33 4.18
N ARG A 75 7.44 12.58 3.76
CA ARG A 75 6.71 13.73 4.31
C ARG A 75 5.21 13.63 3.99
N ILE A 76 4.84 13.24 2.77
CA ILE A 76 3.43 12.97 2.41
C ILE A 76 2.84 11.88 3.31
N TYR A 77 3.56 10.77 3.52
CA TYR A 77 3.15 9.71 4.44
C TYR A 77 2.92 10.26 5.86
N LYS A 78 3.85 11.05 6.40
CA LYS A 78 3.70 11.68 7.72
C LYS A 78 2.51 12.64 7.76
N ASP A 79 2.24 13.39 6.70
CA ASP A 79 1.08 14.28 6.62
C ASP A 79 -0.25 13.49 6.55
N ILE A 80 -0.26 12.29 5.96
CA ILE A 80 -1.39 11.35 6.03
C ILE A 80 -1.58 10.84 7.46
N CYS A 81 -0.53 10.34 8.12
CA CYS A 81 -0.60 9.86 9.51
C CYS A 81 -1.08 10.96 10.48
N ASN A 82 -0.70 12.21 10.21
CA ASN A 82 -1.15 13.40 10.95
C ASN A 82 -2.53 13.94 10.51
N ARG A 83 -3.24 13.22 9.64
CA ARG A 83 -4.59 13.56 9.13
C ARG A 83 -4.68 14.91 8.39
N LYS A 84 -3.56 15.44 7.89
CA LYS A 84 -3.55 16.65 7.03
C LYS A 84 -3.97 16.34 5.60
N ILE A 85 -3.65 15.14 5.14
CA ILE A 85 -4.15 14.56 3.89
C ILE A 85 -5.11 13.45 4.29
N LYS A 86 -6.34 13.53 3.79
CA LYS A 86 -7.41 12.60 4.15
C LYS A 86 -7.88 11.81 2.94
N TYR A 87 -8.61 10.73 3.16
CA TYR A 87 -9.23 9.97 2.09
C TYR A 87 -10.08 10.85 1.17
N GLU A 88 -10.86 11.77 1.74
CA GLU A 88 -11.67 12.73 0.98
C GLU A 88 -10.85 13.66 0.07
N THR A 89 -9.57 13.89 0.37
CA THR A 89 -8.68 14.69 -0.48
C THR A 89 -8.36 13.93 -1.75
N ILE A 90 -7.96 12.67 -1.64
CA ILE A 90 -7.54 11.84 -2.78
C ILE A 90 -8.73 11.28 -3.56
N ALA A 91 -9.87 11.04 -2.90
CA ALA A 91 -11.09 10.53 -3.52
C ALA A 91 -11.74 11.51 -4.51
N LYS A 92 -11.32 12.78 -4.53
CA LYS A 92 -11.74 13.79 -5.50
C LYS A 92 -11.05 13.66 -6.86
N SER A 93 -9.96 12.89 -6.94
CA SER A 93 -9.22 12.74 -8.19
C SER A 93 -10.07 12.07 -9.27
N ALA A 94 -9.99 12.58 -10.50
CA ALA A 94 -10.63 11.94 -11.64
C ALA A 94 -10.08 10.52 -11.92
N PHE A 95 -8.85 10.26 -11.48
CA PHE A 95 -8.12 9.01 -11.70
C PHE A 95 -8.32 8.00 -10.55
N PHE A 96 -9.03 8.38 -9.47
CA PHE A 96 -9.16 7.56 -8.27
C PHE A 96 -9.75 6.17 -8.55
N LYS A 97 -10.76 6.10 -9.43
CA LYS A 97 -11.39 4.83 -9.83
C LYS A 97 -10.55 4.05 -10.83
N GLU A 98 -9.95 4.73 -11.81
CA GLU A 98 -9.12 4.11 -12.86
C GLU A 98 -7.98 3.28 -12.27
N TYR A 99 -7.31 3.81 -11.24
CA TYR A 99 -6.16 3.14 -10.62
C TYR A 99 -6.51 2.27 -9.39
N ASN A 100 -7.81 2.03 -9.16
CA ASN A 100 -8.33 1.21 -8.06
C ASN A 100 -7.78 1.63 -6.69
N ILE A 101 -7.68 2.93 -6.43
CA ILE A 101 -7.03 3.45 -5.21
C ILE A 101 -7.73 2.94 -3.95
N LYS A 102 -9.07 2.89 -3.94
CA LYS A 102 -9.83 2.35 -2.81
C LYS A 102 -9.43 0.90 -2.50
N GLU A 103 -9.40 0.03 -3.51
CA GLU A 103 -9.03 -1.38 -3.35
C GLU A 103 -7.60 -1.54 -2.85
N ARG A 104 -6.66 -0.73 -3.36
CA ARG A 104 -5.27 -0.70 -2.85
C ARG A 104 -5.22 -0.39 -1.36
N LEU A 105 -5.97 0.62 -0.91
CA LEU A 105 -6.04 1.01 0.50
C LEU A 105 -6.73 -0.04 1.38
N GLU A 106 -7.72 -0.77 0.84
CA GLU A 106 -8.38 -1.87 1.54
C GLU A 106 -7.47 -3.11 1.68
N ASN A 107 -6.61 -3.36 0.67
CA ASN A 107 -5.71 -4.51 0.64
C ASN A 107 -4.38 -4.29 1.37
N LEU A 108 -3.87 -3.06 1.41
CA LEU A 108 -2.60 -2.73 2.07
C LEU A 108 -2.52 -3.22 3.53
N PRO A 109 -3.56 -3.03 4.38
CA PRO A 109 -3.60 -3.60 5.72
C PRO A 109 -3.47 -5.13 5.80
N GLN A 110 -3.76 -5.84 4.71
CA GLN A 110 -3.70 -7.31 4.68
C GLN A 110 -2.30 -7.83 4.27
N LEU A 111 -1.37 -6.94 3.92
CA LEU A 111 -0.09 -7.31 3.33
C LEU A 111 0.76 -8.19 4.25
N GLU A 112 0.86 -7.85 5.54
CA GLU A 112 1.59 -8.64 6.54
C GLU A 112 1.02 -10.06 6.62
N LYS A 113 -0.30 -10.15 6.84
CA LYS A 113 -1.02 -11.41 6.88
C LYS A 113 -0.83 -12.23 5.60
N MET A 114 -0.80 -11.59 4.43
CA MET A 114 -0.55 -12.27 3.16
C MET A 114 0.86 -12.84 3.09
N LEU A 115 1.87 -12.11 3.56
CA LEU A 115 3.26 -12.54 3.54
C LEU A 115 3.52 -13.65 4.57
N ASP A 116 2.99 -13.51 5.79
CA ASP A 116 3.16 -14.47 6.87
C ASP A 116 2.47 -15.81 6.57
N ASN A 117 1.34 -15.79 5.88
CA ASN A 117 0.58 -17.00 5.55
C ASN A 117 1.03 -17.67 4.24
N THR A 118 2.25 -17.40 3.76
CA THR A 118 2.73 -17.99 2.52
C THR A 118 3.27 -19.41 2.67
N GLY A 119 2.37 -20.37 2.51
CA GLY A 119 2.66 -21.64 1.81
C GLY A 119 2.42 -21.56 0.28
N GLY A 120 2.26 -20.34 -0.26
CA GLY A 120 1.66 -20.08 -1.58
C GLY A 120 2.65 -19.74 -2.71
N ILE A 121 2.21 -20.01 -3.93
CA ILE A 121 2.91 -19.68 -5.18
C ILE A 121 2.63 -18.21 -5.54
N PHE A 122 3.66 -17.36 -5.53
CA PHE A 122 3.58 -16.00 -6.07
C PHE A 122 3.71 -16.03 -7.59
N ARG A 123 2.66 -15.60 -8.31
CA ARG A 123 2.72 -15.41 -9.77
C ARG A 123 3.11 -13.97 -10.08
N ILE A 124 4.39 -13.76 -10.42
CA ILE A 124 4.89 -12.48 -10.92
C ILE A 124 4.73 -12.48 -12.45
N ASN A 125 3.74 -11.74 -12.96
CA ASN A 125 3.57 -11.57 -14.40
C ASN A 125 4.43 -10.40 -14.89
N ARG A 126 5.50 -10.68 -15.65
CA ARG A 126 6.40 -9.65 -16.19
C ARG A 126 5.82 -8.89 -17.39
N ASN A 127 4.64 -9.27 -17.88
CA ASN A 127 4.07 -8.73 -19.11
C ASN A 127 2.98 -7.66 -18.91
N TYR A 128 2.89 -7.02 -17.73
CA TYR A 128 2.08 -5.80 -17.57
C TYR A 128 2.90 -4.56 -17.99
N THR A 129 3.39 -4.57 -19.22
CA THR A 129 3.67 -3.34 -19.97
C THR A 129 2.37 -2.95 -20.64
N GLU A 130 1.60 -2.05 -20.03
CA GLU A 130 0.59 -1.33 -20.80
C GLU A 130 1.31 -0.58 -21.91
N ASN A 131 1.11 -1.04 -23.14
CA ASN A 131 1.26 -0.20 -24.32
C ASN A 131 0.21 0.91 -24.19
N ILE A 132 0.60 2.05 -23.62
CA ILE A 132 -0.16 3.29 -23.74
C ILE A 132 0.66 4.24 -24.61
N LEU A 133 0.00 4.64 -25.72
CA LEU A 133 0.39 5.56 -26.81
C LEU A 133 1.05 4.91 -28.05
N GLN A 134 0.19 4.37 -28.93
CA GLN A 134 0.15 4.82 -30.34
C GLN A 134 -0.84 5.98 -30.45
#